data_AF-A0A951E1B0-F1
#
_entry.id   AF-A0A951E1B0-F1
#
_cell.length_a   1.000
_cell.length_b   1.000
_cell.length_c   1.000
_cell.angle_alpha   90.00
_cell.angle_beta   90.00
_cell.angle_gamma   90.00
#
_symmetry.space_group_name_H-M   'P 1'
#
loop_
_entity.id
_entity.type
_entity.pdbx_description
1 polymer ?
#
loop_
_entity_poly.entity_id
_entity_poly.type
_entity_poly.pdbx_seq_one_letter_code
_entity_poly.pdbx_strand_id
1 'polypeptide(L)'
;MNNAIEKLFARGNDYWLTRFMILRLLGFVYAVAFLVAVQQLVPLIGATGLTPAHDFLSRVHSHYGSRTEAMLHMPTLFWFGVSDLGLSIFAWIGFVLSLLVLCGYANSILMALLWVIYMSIVHIGNIWYGYGWEIQLLETGFLSIFLCPVIDPRPFPRSRPPILVFWLFRWLGFRIMVGAGLIKLRGDDCWRDLNCMYYHYETQPIPNPISRYLHFL
;
A
#
# COMPACT_ATOMS: atom_id res chain seq x y z
N MET A 1 -13.51 -20.34 -31.31
CA MET A 1 -12.85 -19.30 -30.47
C MET A 1 -13.11 -19.46 -28.97
N ASN A 2 -14.24 -20.01 -28.50
CA ASN A 2 -14.57 -20.12 -27.07
C ASN A 2 -13.63 -21.02 -26.24
N ASN A 3 -13.01 -22.03 -26.85
CA ASN A 3 -12.26 -23.06 -26.12
C ASN A 3 -10.92 -22.56 -25.53
N ALA A 4 -10.28 -21.55 -26.11
CA ALA A 4 -8.98 -21.05 -25.61
C ALA A 4 -9.15 -20.10 -24.41
N ILE A 5 -10.16 -19.23 -24.46
CA ILE A 5 -10.47 -18.26 -23.40
C ILE A 5 -10.95 -19.00 -22.15
N GLU A 6 -11.85 -19.98 -22.30
CA GLU A 6 -12.32 -20.80 -21.18
C GLU A 6 -11.18 -21.60 -20.54
N LYS A 7 -10.29 -22.20 -21.35
CA LYS A 7 -9.08 -22.87 -20.85
C LYS A 7 -8.15 -21.93 -20.08
N LEU A 8 -8.00 -20.69 -20.53
CA LEU A 8 -7.19 -19.69 -19.84
C LEU A 8 -7.79 -19.34 -18.47
N PHE A 9 -9.10 -19.12 -18.38
CA PHE A 9 -9.77 -18.86 -17.10
C PHE A 9 -9.78 -20.08 -16.18
N ALA A 10 -9.90 -21.29 -16.73
CA ALA A 10 -9.85 -22.54 -15.96
C ALA A 10 -8.50 -22.74 -15.24
N ARG A 11 -7.39 -22.27 -15.82
CA ARG A 11 -6.06 -22.27 -15.16
C ARG A 11 -6.03 -21.46 -13.85
N GLY A 12 -6.99 -20.54 -13.64
CA GLY A 12 -7.13 -19.82 -12.38
C GLY A 12 -7.39 -20.74 -11.18
N ASN A 13 -7.96 -21.92 -11.39
CA ASN A 13 -8.29 -22.87 -10.31
C ASN A 13 -7.05 -23.35 -9.54
N ASP A 14 -5.88 -23.40 -10.19
CA ASP A 14 -4.63 -23.85 -9.57
C ASP A 14 -4.06 -22.81 -8.58
N TYR A 15 -4.54 -21.57 -8.63
CA TYR A 15 -4.02 -20.45 -7.84
C TYR A 15 -4.75 -20.22 -6.51
N TRP A 16 -5.53 -21.18 -6.03
CA TRP A 16 -6.25 -21.05 -4.75
C TRP A 16 -5.29 -20.79 -3.57
N LEU A 17 -4.17 -21.52 -3.52
CA LEU A 17 -3.16 -21.37 -2.47
C LEU A 17 -2.44 -20.03 -2.60
N THR A 18 -2.12 -19.62 -3.84
CA THR A 18 -1.50 -18.32 -4.12
C THR A 18 -2.36 -17.18 -3.62
N ARG A 19 -3.66 -17.21 -3.94
CA ARG A 19 -4.63 -16.24 -3.44
C ARG A 19 -4.66 -16.20 -1.92
N PHE A 20 -4.74 -17.36 -1.26
CA PHE A 20 -4.75 -17.45 0.20
C PHE A 20 -3.50 -16.81 0.81
N MET A 21 -2.31 -17.13 0.27
CA MET A 21 -1.03 -16.59 0.75
C MET A 21 -0.91 -15.09 0.50
N ILE A 22 -1.28 -14.58 -0.69
CA ILE A 22 -1.24 -13.15 -1.00
C ILE A 22 -2.10 -12.38 -0.01
N LEU A 23 -3.37 -12.78 0.18
CA LEU A 23 -4.29 -12.07 1.06
C LEU A 23 -3.80 -12.11 2.52
N ARG A 24 -3.33 -13.27 2.98
CA ARG A 24 -2.83 -13.43 4.36
C ARG A 24 -1.60 -12.57 4.64
N LEU A 25 -0.60 -12.61 3.75
CA LEU A 25 0.61 -11.81 3.89
C LEU A 25 0.32 -10.31 3.74
N LEU A 26 -0.62 -9.94 2.87
CA LEU A 26 -1.07 -8.56 2.76
C LEU A 26 -1.79 -8.09 4.03
N GLY A 27 -2.61 -8.95 4.65
CA GLY A 27 -3.21 -8.69 5.96
C GLY A 27 -2.15 -8.43 7.03
N PHE A 28 -1.07 -9.21 7.04
CA PHE A 28 0.07 -8.96 7.94
C PHE A 28 0.74 -7.59 7.69
N VAL A 29 1.02 -7.26 6.42
CA VAL A 29 1.63 -5.97 6.07
C VAL A 29 0.73 -4.80 6.46
N TYR A 30 -0.58 -4.89 6.20
CA TYR A 30 -1.54 -3.90 6.67
C TYR A 30 -1.58 -3.81 8.18
N ALA A 31 -1.53 -4.92 8.92
CA ALA A 31 -1.52 -4.91 10.37
C ALA A 31 -0.30 -4.15 10.92
N VAL A 32 0.88 -4.38 10.34
CA VAL A 32 2.08 -3.61 10.71
C VAL A 32 1.90 -2.13 10.37
N ALA A 33 1.45 -1.80 9.15
CA ALA A 33 1.27 -0.41 8.72
C ALA A 33 0.26 0.35 9.58
N PHE A 34 -0.88 -0.27 9.89
CA PHE A 34 -1.89 0.33 10.77
C PHE A 34 -1.44 0.40 12.23
N LEU A 35 -0.65 -0.57 12.72
CA LEU A 35 -0.08 -0.49 14.06
C LEU A 35 0.92 0.69 14.17
N VAL A 36 1.71 0.93 13.13
CA VAL A 36 2.56 2.13 13.03
C VAL A 36 1.69 3.38 13.05
N ALA A 37 0.60 3.42 12.26
CA ALA A 37 -0.33 4.54 12.27
C ALA A 37 -0.97 4.75 13.66
N VAL A 38 -1.38 3.69 14.36
CA VAL A 38 -1.92 3.78 15.73
C VAL A 38 -0.94 4.48 16.67
N GLN A 39 0.36 4.18 16.56
CA GLN A 39 1.38 4.72 17.46
C GLN A 39 1.85 6.12 17.06
N GLN A 40 1.84 6.45 15.77
CA GLN A 40 2.56 7.62 15.26
C GLN A 40 1.67 8.67 14.60
N LEU A 41 0.45 8.32 14.16
CA LEU A 41 -0.35 9.23 13.34
C LEU A 41 -0.71 10.54 14.05
N VAL A 42 -1.15 10.49 15.31
CA VAL A 42 -1.48 11.71 16.08
C VAL A 42 -0.22 12.55 16.36
N PRO A 43 0.90 12.00 16.86
CA PRO A 43 2.14 12.77 17.01
C PRO A 43 2.66 13.42 15.72
N LEU A 44 2.46 12.78 14.57
CA LEU A 44 2.97 13.28 13.29
C LEU A 44 2.04 14.31 12.64
N ILE A 45 0.73 14.04 12.57
CA ILE A 45 -0.22 14.84 11.78
C ILE A 45 -1.48 15.28 12.54
N GLY A 46 -1.57 15.02 13.84
CA GLY A 46 -2.64 15.53 14.69
C GLY A 46 -2.63 17.05 14.83
N ALA A 47 -3.58 17.59 15.59
CA ALA A 47 -3.77 19.04 15.78
C ALA A 47 -2.50 19.74 16.32
N THR A 48 -1.75 19.07 17.19
CA THR A 48 -0.46 19.53 17.73
C THR A 48 0.73 18.72 17.22
N GLY A 49 0.55 17.99 16.10
CA GLY A 49 1.58 17.17 15.49
C GLY A 49 2.66 17.98 14.76
N LEU A 50 3.71 17.30 14.29
CA LEU A 50 4.82 17.93 13.57
C LEU A 50 4.40 18.58 12.24
N THR A 51 3.46 17.97 11.53
CA THR A 51 2.88 18.49 10.28
C THR A 51 1.36 18.33 10.31
N PRO A 52 0.62 19.24 10.99
CA PRO A 52 -0.81 19.10 11.19
C PRO A 52 -1.60 18.91 9.89
N ALA A 53 -2.42 17.86 9.84
CA ALA A 53 -3.22 17.51 8.66
C ALA A 53 -4.28 18.57 8.32
N HIS A 54 -4.80 19.27 9.34
CA HIS A 54 -5.73 20.38 9.15
C HIS A 54 -5.13 21.46 8.24
N ASP A 55 -3.93 21.95 8.58
CA ASP A 55 -3.27 23.02 7.84
C ASP A 55 -2.93 22.58 6.41
N PHE A 56 -2.60 21.30 6.24
CA PHE A 56 -2.35 20.73 4.93
C PHE A 56 -3.62 20.70 4.06
N LEU A 57 -4.74 20.20 4.59
CA LEU A 57 -6.02 20.22 3.87
C LEU A 57 -6.49 21.64 3.56
N SER A 58 -6.28 22.61 4.47
CA SER A 58 -6.55 24.03 4.20
C SER A 58 -5.72 24.57 3.04
N ARG A 59 -4.42 24.23 2.97
CA ARG A 59 -3.55 24.61 1.84
C ARG A 59 -4.03 24.01 0.53
N VAL A 60 -4.37 22.71 0.52
CA VAL A 60 -4.90 22.03 -0.67
C VAL A 60 -6.22 22.67 -1.12
N HIS A 61 -7.11 22.97 -0.18
CA HIS A 61 -8.37 23.66 -0.48
C HIS A 61 -8.13 25.05 -1.09
N SER A 62 -7.21 25.85 -0.52
CA SER A 62 -6.87 27.16 -1.08
C SER A 62 -6.22 27.08 -2.47
N HIS A 63 -5.48 26.01 -2.75
CA HIS A 63 -4.81 25.82 -4.04
C HIS A 63 -5.81 25.54 -5.17
N TYR A 64 -6.79 24.66 -4.92
CA TYR A 64 -7.81 24.30 -5.91
C TYR A 64 -9.04 25.23 -5.91
N GLY A 65 -9.18 26.11 -4.92
CA GLY A 65 -10.28 27.09 -4.81
C GLY A 65 -11.65 26.51 -4.48
N SER A 66 -11.89 25.23 -4.76
CA SER A 66 -13.10 24.50 -4.37
C SER A 66 -12.76 23.23 -3.60
N ARG A 67 -13.60 22.89 -2.62
CA ARG A 67 -13.48 21.63 -1.86
C ARG A 67 -13.77 20.42 -2.74
N THR A 68 -14.68 20.52 -3.70
CA THR A 68 -14.99 19.41 -4.62
C THR A 68 -13.80 19.08 -5.51
N GLU A 69 -13.15 20.10 -6.07
CA GLU A 69 -11.95 19.93 -6.89
C GLU A 69 -10.79 19.34 -6.07
N ALA A 70 -10.58 19.88 -4.86
CA ALA A 70 -9.60 19.33 -3.93
C ALA A 70 -9.87 17.85 -3.60
N MET A 71 -11.12 17.45 -3.39
CA MET A 71 -11.51 16.06 -3.12
C MET A 71 -11.29 15.13 -4.32
N LEU A 72 -11.48 15.61 -5.55
CA LEU A 72 -11.26 14.81 -6.77
C LEU A 72 -9.76 14.54 -6.99
N HIS A 73 -8.91 15.54 -6.74
CA HIS A 73 -7.46 15.38 -6.84
C HIS A 73 -6.85 14.65 -5.65
N MET A 74 -7.49 14.72 -4.50
CA MET A 74 -6.98 14.20 -3.24
C MET A 74 -8.08 13.53 -2.41
N PRO A 75 -8.54 12.34 -2.82
CA PRO A 75 -9.64 11.66 -2.14
C PRO A 75 -9.22 11.16 -0.75
N THR A 76 -9.93 11.63 0.27
CA THR A 76 -9.75 11.16 1.65
C THR A 76 -11.05 11.33 2.46
N LEU A 77 -11.32 10.41 3.37
CA LEU A 77 -12.46 10.53 4.30
C LEU A 77 -12.28 11.68 5.29
N PHE A 78 -11.04 12.13 5.49
CA PHE A 78 -10.68 13.22 6.40
C PHE A 78 -11.14 14.61 5.92
N TRP A 79 -11.64 14.72 4.68
CA TRP A 79 -12.35 15.93 4.27
C TRP A 79 -13.57 16.21 5.14
N PHE A 80 -14.28 15.20 5.66
CA PHE A 80 -15.46 15.40 6.51
C PHE A 80 -15.16 15.93 7.92
N GLY A 81 -13.88 15.94 8.30
CA GLY A 81 -13.41 16.44 9.59
C GLY A 81 -12.17 15.69 10.03
N VAL A 82 -11.14 16.44 10.43
CA VAL A 82 -9.91 15.88 11.00
C VAL A 82 -9.91 16.16 12.49
N SER A 83 -9.74 15.10 13.29
CA SER A 83 -9.56 15.18 14.72
C SER A 83 -8.60 14.08 15.17
N ASP A 84 -7.87 14.29 16.26
CA ASP A 84 -6.90 13.33 16.79
C ASP A 84 -7.57 12.00 17.16
N LEU A 85 -8.79 12.08 17.72
CA LEU A 85 -9.62 10.91 17.99
C LEU A 85 -10.01 10.20 16.68
N GLY A 86 -10.42 10.94 15.65
CA GLY A 86 -10.76 10.38 14.34
C GLY A 86 -9.58 9.66 13.69
N LEU A 87 -8.39 10.27 13.70
CA LEU A 87 -7.15 9.65 13.23
C LEU A 87 -6.86 8.32 13.95
N SER A 88 -6.97 8.33 15.27
CA SER A 88 -6.76 7.14 16.10
C SER A 88 -7.78 6.03 15.83
N ILE A 89 -9.06 6.39 15.73
CA ILE A 89 -10.15 5.44 15.43
C ILE A 89 -9.93 4.79 14.06
N PHE A 90 -9.61 5.56 13.03
CA PHE A 90 -9.35 5.03 11.70
C PHE A 90 -8.16 4.07 11.69
N ALA A 91 -7.07 4.42 12.38
CA ALA A 91 -5.91 3.55 12.50
C ALA A 91 -6.24 2.23 13.22
N TRP A 92 -6.99 2.28 14.34
CA TRP A 92 -7.41 1.08 15.06
C TRP A 92 -8.39 0.21 14.27
N ILE A 93 -9.35 0.81 13.56
CA ILE A 93 -10.27 0.06 12.68
C ILE A 93 -9.46 -0.66 11.60
N GLY A 94 -8.55 0.05 10.92
CA GLY A 94 -7.67 -0.56 9.92
C GLY A 94 -6.85 -1.71 10.48
N PHE A 95 -6.30 -1.54 11.68
CA PHE A 95 -5.56 -2.60 12.39
C PHE A 95 -6.44 -3.83 12.64
N VAL A 96 -7.62 -3.67 13.23
CA VAL A 96 -8.52 -4.81 13.51
C VAL A 96 -8.96 -5.52 12.23
N LEU A 97 -9.33 -4.77 11.19
CA LEU A 97 -9.74 -5.34 9.90
C LEU A 97 -8.57 -6.10 9.23
N SER A 98 -7.35 -5.61 9.36
CA SER A 98 -6.17 -6.29 8.80
C SER A 98 -5.85 -7.60 9.53
N LEU A 99 -6.13 -7.69 10.84
CA LEU A 99 -6.02 -8.95 11.59
C LEU A 99 -7.06 -9.97 11.13
N LEU A 100 -8.27 -9.55 10.76
CA LEU A 100 -9.27 -10.47 10.18
C LEU A 100 -8.76 -11.07 8.86
N VAL A 101 -8.17 -10.24 7.99
CA VAL A 101 -7.55 -10.68 6.73
C VAL A 101 -6.36 -11.61 7.00
N LEU A 102 -5.53 -11.30 8.01
CA LEU A 102 -4.41 -12.16 8.45
C LEU A 102 -4.87 -13.52 8.97
N CYS A 103 -6.03 -13.59 9.63
CA CYS A 103 -6.68 -14.84 10.03
C CYS A 103 -7.27 -15.61 8.84
N GLY A 104 -7.22 -15.06 7.62
CA GLY A 104 -7.69 -15.67 6.39
C GLY A 104 -9.11 -15.27 6.00
N TYR A 105 -9.73 -14.34 6.72
CA TYR A 105 -11.08 -13.87 6.41
C TYR A 105 -11.02 -12.62 5.50
N ALA A 106 -11.32 -12.79 4.22
CA ALA A 106 -11.21 -11.71 3.24
C ALA A 106 -12.31 -11.77 2.16
N ASN A 107 -13.02 -10.65 1.97
CA ASN A 107 -13.93 -10.42 0.85
C ASN A 107 -13.61 -9.05 0.20
N SER A 108 -14.18 -8.75 -0.96
CA SER A 108 -13.90 -7.51 -1.68
C SER A 108 -14.31 -6.26 -0.89
N ILE A 109 -15.40 -6.34 -0.12
CA ILE A 109 -15.89 -5.21 0.70
C ILE A 109 -14.89 -4.88 1.82
N LEU A 110 -14.39 -5.90 2.51
CA LEU A 110 -13.39 -5.75 3.57
C LEU A 110 -12.08 -5.19 3.03
N MET A 111 -11.61 -5.71 1.89
CA MET A 111 -10.40 -5.19 1.23
C MET A 111 -10.59 -3.77 0.75
N ALA A 112 -11.77 -3.42 0.22
CA ALA A 112 -12.07 -2.06 -0.21
C ALA A 112 -12.12 -1.10 0.97
N LEU A 113 -12.73 -1.50 2.08
CA LEU A 113 -12.77 -0.71 3.31
C LEU A 113 -11.36 -0.45 3.86
N LEU A 114 -10.53 -1.50 3.97
CA LEU A 114 -9.13 -1.38 4.36
C LEU A 114 -8.37 -0.42 3.45
N TRP A 115 -8.54 -0.57 2.14
CA TRP A 115 -7.90 0.28 1.14
C TRP A 115 -8.34 1.74 1.25
N VAL A 116 -9.63 2.03 1.40
CA VAL A 116 -10.14 3.41 1.56
C VAL A 116 -9.62 4.06 2.84
N ILE A 117 -9.58 3.32 3.96
CA ILE A 117 -9.02 3.83 5.22
C ILE A 117 -7.54 4.15 5.04
N TYR A 118 -6.77 3.23 4.46
CA TYR A 118 -5.34 3.42 4.23
C TYR A 118 -5.06 4.59 3.28
N MET A 119 -5.80 4.66 2.17
CA MET A 119 -5.74 5.76 1.20
C MET A 119 -6.01 7.09 1.89
N SER A 120 -7.00 7.15 2.76
CA SER A 120 -7.34 8.37 3.48
C SER A 120 -6.17 8.86 4.34
N ILE A 121 -5.48 7.95 5.04
CA ILE A 121 -4.29 8.24 5.85
C ILE A 121 -3.12 8.70 4.97
N VAL A 122 -2.81 7.94 3.91
CA VAL A 122 -1.67 8.24 3.01
C VAL A 122 -1.80 9.64 2.41
N HIS A 123 -3.01 10.02 1.96
CA HIS A 123 -3.23 11.35 1.39
C HIS A 123 -2.90 12.45 2.39
N ILE A 124 -3.39 12.39 3.63
CA ILE A 124 -3.13 13.46 4.63
C ILE A 124 -1.77 13.33 5.33
N GLY A 125 -1.05 12.22 5.14
CA GLY A 125 0.20 11.90 5.80
C GLY A 125 1.41 12.74 5.37
N ASN A 126 1.26 13.57 4.32
CA ASN A 126 2.26 14.52 3.83
C ASN A 126 3.65 13.86 3.65
N ILE A 127 4.72 14.45 4.19
CA ILE A 127 6.10 13.94 4.08
C ILE A 127 6.30 12.55 4.69
N TRP A 128 5.48 12.17 5.68
CA TRP A 128 5.65 10.91 6.42
C TRP A 128 5.18 9.70 5.62
N TYR A 129 4.16 9.90 4.76
CA TYR A 129 3.57 8.85 3.91
C TYR A 129 3.88 9.06 2.42
N GLY A 130 4.89 9.88 2.10
CA GLY A 130 5.32 10.18 0.73
C GLY A 130 6.26 9.13 0.11
N TYR A 131 6.51 8.01 0.80
CA TYR A 131 7.47 7.00 0.35
C TYR A 131 6.85 5.98 -0.61
N GLY A 132 7.69 5.41 -1.49
CA GLY A 132 7.23 4.50 -2.55
C GLY A 132 6.53 3.23 -2.05
N TRP A 133 6.82 2.78 -0.83
CA TRP A 133 6.15 1.61 -0.25
C TRP A 133 4.69 1.89 0.13
N GLU A 134 4.33 3.13 0.43
CA GLU A 134 2.94 3.54 0.70
C GLU A 134 2.07 3.39 -0.55
N ILE A 135 2.60 3.90 -1.66
CA ILE A 135 1.98 3.80 -2.99
C ILE A 135 1.90 2.33 -3.42
N GLN A 136 2.97 1.56 -3.21
CA GLN A 136 2.98 0.13 -3.49
C GLN A 136 1.90 -0.62 -2.69
N LEU A 137 1.72 -0.30 -1.41
CA LEU A 137 0.69 -0.93 -0.58
C LEU A 137 -0.72 -0.56 -1.07
N LEU A 138 -0.95 0.68 -1.49
CA LEU A 138 -2.21 1.09 -2.10
C LEU A 138 -2.50 0.38 -3.43
N GLU A 139 -1.52 0.24 -4.32
CA GLU A 139 -1.69 -0.49 -5.58
C GLU A 139 -1.96 -1.99 -5.32
N THR A 140 -1.22 -2.60 -4.38
CA THR A 140 -1.38 -4.01 -3.98
C THR A 140 -2.74 -4.26 -3.34
N GLY A 141 -3.16 -3.37 -2.44
CA GLY A 141 -4.47 -3.39 -1.79
C GLY A 141 -5.62 -3.28 -2.78
N PHE A 142 -5.52 -2.33 -3.72
CA PHE A 142 -6.51 -2.13 -4.77
C PHE A 142 -6.71 -3.39 -5.62
N LEU A 143 -5.63 -4.01 -6.10
CA LEU A 143 -5.71 -5.26 -6.85
C LEU A 143 -6.33 -6.40 -6.01
N SER A 144 -6.08 -6.42 -4.71
CA SER A 144 -6.61 -7.45 -3.81
C SER A 144 -8.12 -7.37 -3.59
N ILE A 145 -8.74 -6.20 -3.82
CA ILE A 145 -10.21 -6.06 -3.84
C ILE A 145 -10.82 -7.02 -4.88
N PHE A 146 -10.20 -7.11 -6.05
CA PHE A 146 -10.63 -7.95 -7.16
C PHE A 146 -10.17 -9.40 -7.03
N LEU A 147 -9.25 -9.70 -6.12
CA LEU A 147 -8.78 -11.06 -5.85
C LEU A 147 -9.79 -11.85 -4.98
N CYS A 148 -10.58 -11.15 -4.17
CA CYS A 148 -11.57 -11.70 -3.25
C CYS A 148 -12.95 -11.94 -3.89
N PRO A 149 -13.85 -12.75 -3.29
CA PRO A 149 -15.23 -12.78 -3.71
C PRO A 149 -15.91 -11.54 -3.12
N VAL A 150 -17.04 -11.11 -3.69
CA VAL A 150 -17.70 -9.90 -3.20
C VAL A 150 -18.14 -10.05 -1.74
N ILE A 151 -18.72 -11.20 -1.38
CA ILE A 151 -19.38 -11.41 -0.07
C ILE A 151 -18.68 -12.48 0.77
N ASP A 152 -18.41 -13.66 0.20
CA ASP A 152 -17.89 -14.83 0.93
C ASP A 152 -16.49 -14.54 1.52
N PRO A 153 -16.33 -14.43 2.85
CA PRO A 153 -15.06 -14.04 3.44
C PRO A 153 -14.17 -15.25 3.76
N ARG A 154 -14.61 -16.49 3.54
CA ARG A 154 -13.88 -17.67 4.03
C ARG A 154 -12.50 -17.80 3.36
N PRO A 155 -11.51 -18.40 4.05
CA PRO A 155 -10.16 -18.65 3.50
C PRO A 155 -10.14 -19.35 2.14
N PHE A 156 -11.06 -20.30 1.94
CA PHE A 156 -11.19 -21.10 0.71
C PHE A 156 -12.61 -20.98 0.16
N PRO A 157 -12.96 -19.85 -0.47
CA PRO A 157 -14.29 -19.66 -1.03
C PRO A 157 -14.43 -20.48 -2.32
N ARG A 158 -15.67 -20.86 -2.65
CA ARG A 158 -15.96 -21.65 -3.87
C ARG A 158 -15.72 -20.88 -5.18
N SER A 159 -15.59 -19.55 -5.09
CA SER A 159 -15.30 -18.68 -6.23
C SER A 159 -13.94 -19.01 -6.85
N ARG A 160 -13.87 -19.08 -8.19
CA ARG A 160 -12.60 -19.29 -8.90
C ARG A 160 -11.68 -18.07 -8.74
N PRO A 161 -10.37 -18.26 -8.47
CA PRO A 161 -9.41 -17.17 -8.47
C PRO A 161 -9.30 -16.49 -9.86
N PRO A 162 -9.35 -15.16 -9.94
CA PRO A 162 -9.33 -14.45 -11.23
C PRO A 162 -7.91 -14.36 -11.79
N ILE A 163 -7.63 -15.12 -12.86
CA ILE A 163 -6.29 -15.20 -13.49
C ILE A 163 -5.73 -13.84 -13.90
N LEU A 164 -6.58 -12.92 -14.36
CA LEU A 164 -6.19 -11.58 -14.78
C LEU A 164 -5.56 -10.78 -13.63
N VAL A 165 -6.08 -10.91 -12.41
CA VAL A 165 -5.56 -10.20 -11.24
C VAL A 165 -4.15 -10.69 -10.90
N PHE A 166 -3.84 -11.98 -11.06
CA PHE A 166 -2.47 -12.48 -10.88
C PHE A 166 -1.49 -11.94 -11.94
N TRP A 167 -1.94 -11.73 -13.18
CA TRP A 167 -1.13 -11.04 -14.19
C TRP A 167 -0.90 -9.58 -13.84
N LEU A 168 -1.90 -8.90 -13.27
CA LEU A 168 -1.73 -7.54 -12.75
C LEU A 168 -0.74 -7.49 -11.57
N PHE A 169 -0.74 -8.47 -10.66
CA PHE A 169 0.28 -8.59 -9.62
C PHE A 169 1.68 -8.83 -10.19
N ARG A 170 1.81 -9.68 -11.22
CA ARG A 170 3.10 -9.88 -11.91
C ARG A 170 3.59 -8.60 -12.58
N TRP A 171 2.68 -7.88 -13.24
CA TRP A 171 2.97 -6.58 -13.83
C TRP A 171 3.38 -5.54 -12.78
N LEU A 172 2.67 -5.50 -11.64
CA LEU A 172 3.02 -4.65 -10.51
C LEU A 172 4.44 -4.95 -10.01
N GLY A 173 4.75 -6.22 -9.76
CA GLY A 173 6.10 -6.65 -9.34
C GLY A 173 7.18 -6.27 -10.35
N PHE A 174 6.91 -6.47 -11.64
CA PHE A 174 7.81 -6.02 -12.71
C PHE A 174 8.03 -4.51 -12.69
N ARG A 175 6.97 -3.69 -12.61
CA ARG A 175 7.06 -2.22 -12.56
C ARG A 175 7.85 -1.75 -11.35
N ILE A 176 7.68 -2.37 -10.19
CA ILE A 176 8.41 -2.03 -8.97
C ILE A 176 9.91 -2.28 -9.16
N MET A 177 10.29 -3.46 -9.66
CA MET A 177 11.70 -3.81 -9.86
C MET A 177 12.37 -2.93 -10.90
N VAL A 178 11.71 -2.72 -12.05
CA VAL A 178 12.24 -1.86 -13.11
C VAL A 178 12.26 -0.40 -12.67
N GLY A 179 11.21 0.09 -12.02
CA GLY A 179 11.12 1.46 -11.50
C GLY A 179 12.20 1.77 -10.47
N ALA A 180 12.49 0.82 -9.57
CA ALA A 180 13.59 0.93 -8.61
C ALA A 180 14.98 1.00 -9.28
N GLY A 181 15.15 0.37 -10.45
CA GLY A 181 16.36 0.54 -11.27
C GLY A 181 16.41 1.88 -11.99
N LEU A 182 15.30 2.31 -12.59
CA LEU A 182 15.22 3.57 -13.33
C LEU A 182 15.42 4.79 -12.43
N ILE A 183 14.92 4.77 -11.20
CA ILE A 183 15.12 5.89 -10.26
C ILE A 183 16.59 6.04 -9.86
N LYS A 184 17.33 4.92 -9.76
CA LYS A 184 18.78 4.92 -9.53
C LYS A 184 19.52 5.54 -10.71
N LEU A 185 19.24 5.07 -11.92
CA LEU A 185 19.83 5.61 -13.16
C LEU A 185 19.50 7.08 -13.44
N ARG A 186 18.39 7.58 -12.88
CA ARG A 186 18.00 8.99 -12.94
C ARG A 186 18.66 9.82 -11.83
N GLY A 187 18.87 9.23 -10.66
CA GLY A 187 19.22 9.95 -9.44
C GLY A 187 20.68 10.40 -9.38
N ASP A 188 21.60 9.59 -9.91
CA ASP A 188 23.03 9.88 -9.84
C ASP A 188 23.79 9.14 -10.95
N ASP A 189 24.80 9.80 -11.53
CA ASP A 189 25.66 9.23 -12.58
C ASP A 189 26.52 8.07 -12.05
N CYS A 190 26.75 7.97 -10.72
CA CYS A 190 27.42 6.83 -10.09
C CYS A 190 26.81 5.46 -10.48
N TRP A 191 25.50 5.40 -10.76
CA TRP A 191 24.81 4.18 -11.17
C TRP A 191 25.07 3.83 -12.63
N ARG A 192 25.38 4.83 -13.46
CA ARG A 192 25.76 4.67 -14.88
C ARG A 192 27.24 4.31 -15.00
N ASP A 193 28.06 4.93 -14.16
CA ASP A 193 29.51 4.69 -14.08
C ASP A 193 29.85 3.42 -13.27
N LEU A 194 28.84 2.75 -12.71
CA LEU A 194 28.95 1.51 -11.91
C LEU A 194 29.76 1.65 -10.60
N ASN A 195 30.04 2.88 -10.17
CA ASN A 195 30.81 3.18 -8.96
C ASN A 195 29.96 3.28 -7.70
N CYS A 196 28.63 3.31 -7.83
CA CYS A 196 27.76 3.58 -6.69
C CYS A 196 27.86 2.53 -5.56
N MET A 197 28.22 1.28 -5.89
CA MET A 197 28.37 0.21 -4.89
C MET A 197 29.56 0.40 -3.96
N TYR A 198 30.56 1.23 -4.31
CA TYR A 198 31.72 1.49 -3.45
C TYR A 198 31.33 2.10 -2.10
N TYR A 199 30.32 2.97 -2.10
CA TYR A 199 29.87 3.70 -0.91
C TYR A 199 28.42 3.35 -0.50
N HIS A 200 27.71 2.55 -1.30
CA HIS A 200 26.30 2.24 -1.06
C HIS A 200 26.05 1.64 0.32
N TYR A 201 26.88 0.67 0.72
CA TYR A 201 26.71 -0.02 2.00
C TYR A 201 27.08 0.83 3.22
N GLU A 202 27.92 1.86 3.03
CA GLU A 202 28.29 2.85 4.05
C GLU A 202 27.19 3.89 4.27
N THR A 203 26.50 4.30 3.19
CA THR A 203 25.60 5.46 3.18
C THR A 203 24.10 5.11 3.15
N GLN A 204 23.73 3.83 3.11
CA GLN A 204 22.32 3.45 3.03
C GLN A 204 21.52 3.89 4.27
N PRO A 205 20.25 4.33 4.12
CA PRO A 205 19.46 4.92 5.22
C PRO A 205 19.12 3.97 6.37
N ILE A 206 19.19 2.64 6.15
CA ILE A 206 18.90 1.61 7.16
C ILE A 206 19.91 0.46 6.95
N PRO A 207 21.16 0.61 7.42
CA PRO A 207 22.17 -0.41 7.21
C PRO A 207 21.81 -1.65 8.01
N ASN A 208 21.72 -2.79 7.32
CA ASN A 208 21.60 -4.08 7.98
C ASN A 208 22.95 -4.50 8.62
N PRO A 209 22.97 -5.46 9.58
CA PRO A 209 24.21 -5.87 10.25
C PRO A 209 25.33 -6.36 9.33
N ILE A 210 25.00 -6.85 8.13
CA ILE A 210 25.96 -7.39 7.14
C ILE A 210 26.52 -6.27 6.24
N SER A 211 25.94 -5.07 6.27
CA SER A 211 26.35 -3.93 5.43
C SER A 211 27.84 -3.60 5.55
N ARG A 212 28.36 -3.61 6.78
CA ARG A 212 29.79 -3.40 7.01
C ARG A 212 30.64 -4.46 6.33
N TYR A 213 30.24 -5.72 6.41
CA TYR A 213 30.97 -6.82 5.76
C TYR A 213 30.95 -6.68 4.23
N LEU A 214 29.78 -6.37 3.65
CA LEU A 214 29.63 -6.16 2.20
C LEU A 214 30.36 -4.93 1.68
N HIS A 215 30.56 -3.91 2.51
CA HIS A 215 31.36 -2.74 2.14
C HIS A 215 32.85 -3.06 1.96
N PHE A 216 33.37 -4.05 2.71
CA PHE A 216 34.79 -4.43 2.67
C PHE A 216 35.08 -5.64 1.77
N LEU A 217 34.09 -6.15 1.03
CA LEU A 217 34.24 -7.21 0.02
C LEU A 217 34.47 -6.60 -1.37
#